data_AF-A0A351XJJ6-F1
#
_entry.id   AF-A0A351XJJ6-F1
#
_cell.length_a   1.000
_cell.length_b   1.000
_cell.length_c   1.000
_cell.angle_alpha   90.00
_cell.angle_beta   90.00
_cell.angle_gamma   90.00
#
_symmetry.space_group_name_H-M   'P 1'
#
loop_
_entity.id
_entity.type
_entity.pdbx_description
1 polymer ?
#
loop_
_entity_poly.entity_id
_entity_poly.type
_entity_poly.pdbx_seq_one_letter_code
_entity_poly.pdbx_strand_id
1 'polypeptide(L)' 'MANLKGHIFLTGFMGVGKTSTSKALGRILSVNEKDTDIMVVEKEGCAIAEIFKKKGEEYFRSLETGILDDIKKL' A
#
# COMPACT_ATOMS: atom_id res chain seq x y z
N MET A 1 -2.10 14.39 -18.44
CA MET A 1 -1.86 14.00 -17.04
C MET A 1 -2.92 14.66 -16.18
N ALA A 2 -3.66 13.88 -15.40
CA ALA A 2 -4.52 14.47 -14.39
C ALA A 2 -3.64 15.12 -13.31
N ASN A 3 -3.93 16.38 -12.96
CA ASN A 3 -3.25 17.04 -11.84
C ASN A 3 -4.00 16.67 -10.55
N LEU A 4 -3.57 15.59 -9.90
CA LEU A 4 -4.09 15.21 -8.59
C LEU A 4 -3.63 16.23 -7.54
N LYS A 5 -4.59 16.78 -6.79
CA LYS A 5 -4.31 17.67 -5.66
C LYS A 5 -3.91 16.93 -4.38
N GLY A 6 -3.83 15.60 -4.41
CA GLY A 6 -3.51 14.74 -3.27
C GLY A 6 -3.58 13.25 -3.63
N HIS A 7 -3.37 12.38 -2.64
CA HIS A 7 -3.41 10.93 -2.84
C HIS A 7 -4.85 10.39 -2.82
N ILE A 8 -5.10 9.33 -3.59
CA ILE A 8 -6.32 8.52 -3.51
C ILE A 8 -5.97 7.22 -2.78
N PHE A 9 -6.64 6.96 -1.66
CA PHE A 9 -6.50 5.71 -0.92
C PHE A 9 -7.66 4.77 -1.24
N LEU A 10 -7.34 3.56 -1.72
CA LEU A 10 -8.32 2.51 -1.91
C LEU A 10 -8.31 1.56 -0.71
N THR A 11 -9.39 1.55 0.06
CA THR A 11 -9.54 0.70 1.26
C THR A 11 -10.57 -0.40 1.02
N GLY A 12 -10.58 -1.40 1.90
CA GLY A 12 -11.49 -2.55 1.84
C GLY A 12 -10.78 -3.88 2.06
N PHE A 13 -11.55 -4.97 2.19
CA PHE A 13 -11.02 -6.30 2.45
C PHE A 13 -10.18 -6.87 1.29
N MET A 14 -9.42 -7.93 1.54
CA MET A 14 -8.75 -8.69 0.48
C MET A 14 -9.78 -9.23 -0.54
N GLY A 15 -9.41 -9.33 -1.81
CA GLY A 15 -10.27 -9.89 -2.86
C GLY A 15 -11.39 -8.99 -3.41
N VAL A 16 -11.67 -7.82 -2.81
CA VAL A 16 -12.73 -6.90 -3.28
C VAL A 16 -12.37 -6.10 -4.55
N GLY A 17 -11.22 -6.38 -5.17
CA GLY A 17 -10.81 -5.78 -6.44
C GLY A 17 -9.96 -4.51 -6.34
N LYS A 18 -9.42 -4.14 -5.16
CA LYS A 18 -8.61 -2.91 -4.97
C LYS A 18 -7.48 -2.77 -5.99
N THR A 19 -6.69 -3.82 -6.21
CA THR A 19 -5.58 -3.82 -7.17
C THR A 19 -6.06 -3.60 -8.62
N SER A 20 -7.18 -4.24 -8.99
CA SER A 20 -7.78 -4.07 -10.32
C SER A 20 -8.28 -2.65 -10.53
N THR A 21 -8.97 -2.09 -9.53
CA THR A 21 -9.46 -0.70 -9.56
C THR A 21 -8.30 0.30 -9.60
N SER A 22 -7.25 0.09 -8.80
CA SER A 22 -6.06 0.94 -8.79
C SER A 22 -5.39 1.03 -10.16
N LYS A 23 -5.18 -0.12 -10.81
CA LYS A 23 -4.60 -0.18 -12.15
C LYS A 23 -5.45 0.51 -13.21
N ALA A 24 -6.76 0.34 -13.15
CA ALA A 24 -7.68 1.02 -14.07
C ALA A 24 -7.62 2.55 -13.86
N LEU A 25 -7.64 2.99 -12.60
CA LEU A 25 -7.58 4.39 -12.23
C LEU A 25 -6.24 5.04 -12.64
N GLY A 26 -5.11 4.35 -12.41
CA GLY A 26 -3.78 4.80 -12.81
C GLY A 26 -3.67 5.05 -14.31
N ARG A 27 -4.25 4.16 -15.14
CA ARG A 27 -4.32 4.35 -16.59
C ARG A 27 -5.15 5.57 -16.98
N ILE A 28 -6.34 5.73 -16.39
CA ILE A 28 -7.27 6.84 -16.69
C ILE A 28 -6.65 8.19 -16.30
N LEU A 29 -6.01 8.27 -15.14
CA LEU A 29 -5.44 9.51 -14.60
C LEU A 29 -3.99 9.76 -15.07
N SER A 30 -3.37 8.75 -15.70
CA SER A 30 -1.95 8.75 -16.06
C SER A 30 -1.04 8.96 -14.83
N VAL A 31 -1.28 8.18 -13.77
CA VAL A 31 -0.51 8.21 -12.51
C VAL A 31 -0.08 6.81 -12.10
N ASN A 32 0.99 6.73 -11.32
CA ASN A 32 1.49 5.47 -10.79
C ASN A 32 0.73 5.06 -9.53
N GLU A 33 0.37 3.78 -9.44
CA GLU A 33 -0.13 3.19 -8.21
C GLU A 33 1.01 2.86 -7.22
N LYS A 34 0.67 2.85 -5.93
CA LYS A 34 1.50 2.24 -4.87
C LYS A 34 0.67 1.24 -4.10
N ASP A 35 1.28 0.10 -3.78
CA ASP A 35 0.68 -0.94 -2.93
C ASP A 35 1.40 -0.96 -1.58
N THR A 36 0.66 -0.73 -0.50
CA THR A 36 1.21 -0.65 0.86
C THR A 36 1.81 -1.97 1.31
N ASP A 37 1.23 -3.10 0.90
CA ASP A 37 1.74 -4.43 1.27
C ASP A 37 3.10 -4.68 0.61
N ILE A 38 3.27 -4.25 -0.64
CA ILE A 38 4.56 -4.32 -1.35
C ILE A 38 5.60 -3.43 -0.65
N MET A 39 5.22 -2.20 -0.28
CA MET A 39 6.11 -1.29 0.44
C MET A 39 6.57 -1.86 1.79
N VAL A 40 5.69 -2.57 2.51
CA VAL A 40 6.07 -3.28 3.74
C VAL A 40 7.11 -4.37 3.46
N VAL A 41 6.88 -5.20 2.43
CA VAL A 41 7.81 -6.28 2.06
C VAL A 41 9.17 -5.73 1.63
N GLU A 42 9.19 -4.66 0.83
CA GLU A 42 10.42 -3.99 0.41
C GLU A 42 11.20 -3.41 1.60
N LYS A 43 10.49 -2.79 2.56
CA LYS A 43 11.10 -2.19 3.77
C LYS A 43 11.64 -3.24 4.74
N GLU A 44 10.94 -4.35 4.91
CA GLU A 44 11.32 -5.41 5.85
C GLU A 44 12.25 -6.47 5.24
N GLY A 45 12.33 -6.54 3.92
CA GLY A 45 13.14 -7.53 3.20
C GLY A 45 12.65 -8.97 3.36
N CYS A 46 11.40 -9.18 3.78
CA CYS A 46 10.80 -10.51 3.93
C CYS A 46 9.29 -10.49 3.68
N ALA A 47 8.71 -11.67 3.44
CA ALA A 47 7.28 -11.77 3.14
C ALA A 47 6.40 -11.47 4.37
N ILE A 48 5.19 -10.93 4.15
CA ILE A 48 4.24 -10.63 5.24
C ILE A 48 3.97 -11.85 6.13
N ALA A 49 3.83 -13.04 5.54
CA ALA A 49 3.65 -14.27 6.32
C ALA A 49 4.83 -14.55 7.28
N GLU A 50 6.06 -14.21 6.90
CA GLU A 50 7.21 -14.31 7.79
C GLU A 50 7.20 -13.25 8.89
N ILE A 51 6.75 -12.03 8.58
CA ILE A 51 6.58 -10.96 9.56
C ILE A 51 5.60 -11.41 10.64
N PHE A 52 4.41 -11.88 10.25
CA PHE A 52 3.42 -12.39 11.20
C PHE A 52 3.98 -13.55 12.04
N LYS A 53 4.69 -14.49 11.40
CA LYS A 53 5.27 -15.66 12.08
C LYS A 53 6.37 -15.28 13.09
N LYS A 54 7.23 -14.31 12.77
CA LYS A 54 8.43 -13.96 13.57
C LYS A 54 8.18 -12.82 14.55
N LYS A 55 7.34 -11.86 14.19
CA LYS A 55 7.17 -10.57 14.89
C LYS A 55 5.73 -10.28 15.33
N GLY A 56 4.75 -11.05 14.85
CA GLY A 56 3.34 -10.92 15.22
C GLY A 56 2.59 -9.82 14.46
N GLU A 57 1.27 -9.82 14.64
CA GLU A 57 0.37 -8.87 13.96
C GLU A 57 0.59 -7.42 14.40
N GLU A 58 0.79 -7.18 15.70
CA GLU A 58 0.94 -5.81 16.22
C GLU A 58 2.13 -5.08 15.57
N TYR A 59 3.26 -5.79 15.41
CA TYR A 59 4.41 -5.26 14.68
C TYR A 59 4.04 -4.95 13.22
N PHE A 60 3.36 -5.87 12.53
CA PHE A 60 2.89 -5.62 11.16
C PHE A 60 1.98 -4.37 11.07
N ARG A 61 1.06 -4.17 12.01
CA ARG A 61 0.21 -2.97 12.06
C ARG A 61 1.01 -1.68 12.28
N SER A 62 2.08 -1.74 13.08
CA SER A 62 2.98 -0.60 13.26
C SER A 62 3.74 -0.26 11.97
N LEU A 63 4.10 -1.27 11.16
CA LEU A 63 4.72 -1.05 9.86
C LEU A 63 3.75 -0.42 8.87
N GLU A 64 2.51 -0.92 8.79
CA GLU A 64 1.46 -0.30 7.96
C GLU A 64 1.29 1.18 8.31
N THR A 65 1.24 1.49 9.61
CA THR A 65 1.16 2.88 10.10
C THR A 65 2.37 3.71 9.67
N GLY A 66 3.57 3.16 9.80
CA GLY A 66 4.80 3.83 9.35
C GLY A 66 4.83 4.07 7.83
N ILE A 67 4.30 3.15 7.02
CA ILE A 67 4.18 3.34 5.56
C ILE A 67 3.24 4.51 5.24
N LEU A 68 2.14 4.69 5.98
CA LEU A 68 1.26 5.84 5.78
C LEU A 68 1.97 7.17 6.07
N ASP A 69 2.85 7.22 7.06
CA ASP A 69 3.66 8.40 7.34
C ASP A 69 4.75 8.66 6.30
N ASP A 70 5.30 7.61 5.68
CA ASP A 70 6.22 7.74 4.55
C ASP A 70 5.49 8.28 3.31
N ILE A 71 4.24 7.86 3.06
CA ILE A 71 3.42 8.36 1.94
C ILE A 71 3.09 9.85 2.09
N LYS A 72 2.80 10.34 3.30
CA LYS A 72 2.50 11.77 3.54
C LYS A 72 3.62 12.73 3.11
N LYS A 73 4.84 12.22 2.93
CA LYS A 73 6.04 13.01 2.57
C LYS A 73 6.31 13.01 1.06
N LEU A 74 5.56 12.24 0.27
CA LEU A 74 5.66 12.17 -1.20
C LEU A 74 4.93 13.34 -1.85
#